data_AF-A0A3N1A874-F1
#
_entry.id   AF-A0A3N1A874-F1
#
_cell.length_a   1.000
_cell.length_b   1.000
_cell.length_c   1.000
_cell.angle_alpha   90.00
_cell.angle_beta   90.00
_cell.angle_gamma   90.00
#
_symmetry.space_group_name_H-M   'P 1'
#
loop_
_entity.id
_entity.type
_entity.pdbx_description
1 polymer ?
#
loop_
_entity_poly.entity_id
_entity_poly.type
_entity_poly.pdbx_seq_one_letter_code
_entity_poly.pdbx_strand_id
1 'polypeptide(L)' 'MLGIGAAIGAALLGFCAGLWSFKIKSRWCPDCGRTTYPIADRPGE' A
#
# COMPACT_ATOMS: atom_id res chain seq x y z
N MET A 1 -7.97 -3.52 29.64
CA MET A 1 -7.14 -4.20 28.61
C MET A 1 -7.76 -4.09 27.21
N LEU A 2 -9.05 -4.39 27.02
CA LEU A 2 -9.74 -4.34 25.71
C LEU A 2 -9.63 -2.98 24.98
N GLY A 3 -9.79 -1.86 25.70
CA GLY A 3 -9.75 -0.52 25.10
C GLY A 3 -8.39 -0.11 24.51
N ILE A 4 -7.29 -0.54 25.16
CA ILE A 4 -5.93 -0.26 24.68
C ILE A 4 -5.64 -1.10 23.42
N GLY A 5 -6.05 -2.37 23.42
CA GLY A 5 -5.94 -3.22 22.24
C GLY A 5 -6.72 -2.69 21.05
N ALA A 6 -7.95 -2.19 21.26
CA ALA A 6 -8.76 -1.57 20.23
C ALA A 6 -8.13 -0.28 19.68
N ALA A 7 -7.56 0.56 20.54
CA ALA A 7 -6.88 1.79 20.13
C ALA A 7 -5.64 1.53 19.28
N ILE A 8 -4.79 0.57 19.70
CA ILE A 8 -3.60 0.16 18.94
C ILE A 8 -4.01 -0.47 17.60
N GLY A 9 -5.04 -1.32 17.60
CA GLY A 9 -5.57 -1.92 16.38
C GLY A 9 -6.08 -0.87 15.39
N ALA A 10 -6.86 0.10 15.85
CA ALA A 10 -7.36 1.20 15.01
C ALA A 10 -6.22 2.06 14.44
N ALA A 11 -5.20 2.36 15.25
CA ALA A 11 -4.03 3.13 14.82
C ALA A 11 -3.23 2.39 13.73
N LEU A 12 -2.98 1.09 13.93
CA LEU A 12 -2.27 0.26 12.95
C LEU A 12 -3.06 0.10 11.65
N LEU A 13 -4.38 -0.12 11.73
CA LEU A 13 -5.24 -0.21 10.56
C LEU A 13 -5.28 1.10 9.78
N GLY A 14 -5.41 2.24 10.46
CA GLY A 14 -5.35 3.57 9.85
C GLY A 14 -4.00 3.84 9.17
N PHE A 15 -2.90 3.48 9.85
CA PHE A 15 -1.55 3.61 9.31
C PHE A 15 -1.35 2.74 8.05
N CYS A 16 -1.76 1.48 8.09
CA CYS A 16 -1.70 0.57 6.94
C CYS A 16 -2.58 1.06 5.78
N ALA A 17 -3.79 1.55 6.05
CA ALA A 17 -4.67 2.11 5.03
C ALA A 17 -4.08 3.36 4.36
N GLY A 18 -3.43 4.23 5.15
CA GLY A 18 -2.68 5.37 4.66
C GLY A 18 -1.53 4.94 3.75
N LEU A 19 -0.68 4.02 4.23
CA LEU A 19 0.43 3.46 3.44
C LEU A 19 -0.06 2.78 2.16
N TRP A 20 -1.20 2.08 2.20
CA TRP A 20 -1.79 1.45 1.01
C TRP A 20 -2.23 2.52 0.01
N SER A 21 -2.91 3.59 0.44
CA SER A 21 -3.27 4.71 -0.44
C SER A 21 -2.04 5.32 -1.12
N PHE A 22 -0.96 5.52 -0.37
CA PHE A 22 0.31 5.97 -0.95
C PHE A 22 0.88 4.95 -1.93
N LYS A 23 0.92 3.66 -1.59
CA LYS A 23 1.43 2.62 -2.49
C LYS A 23 0.63 2.54 -3.79
N ILE A 24 -0.70 2.67 -3.75
CA ILE A 24 -1.55 2.69 -4.96
C ILE A 24 -1.22 3.94 -5.79
N LYS A 25 -1.10 5.11 -5.16
CA LYS A 25 -0.82 6.35 -5.88
C LYS A 25 0.58 6.35 -6.47
N SER A 26 1.61 5.92 -5.74
CA SER A 26 2.99 5.80 -6.23
C SER A 26 3.17 4.72 -7.27
N ARG A 27 2.30 3.69 -7.24
CA ARG A 27 2.22 2.68 -8.30
C ARG A 27 1.68 3.28 -9.59
N TRP A 28 1.06 4.46 -9.58
CA TRP A 28 0.62 5.18 -10.78
C TRP A 28 1.59 6.31 -11.08
N CYS A 29 2.26 6.25 -12.24
CA CYS A 29 3.10 7.35 -12.67
C CYS A 29 2.19 8.55 -13.07
N PRO A 30 2.28 9.71 -12.41
CA PRO A 30 1.39 10.85 -12.67
C PRO A 30 1.63 11.53 -14.02
N ASP A 31 2.75 11.24 -14.68
CA ASP A 31 3.14 11.83 -15.97
C ASP A 31 2.61 11.02 -17.16
N CYS A 32 2.65 9.68 -17.06
CA CYS A 32 2.32 8.79 -18.17
C CYS A 32 1.17 7.80 -17.90
N GLY A 33 0.58 7.80 -16.71
CA GLY A 33 -0.57 6.97 -16.34
C GLY A 33 -0.31 5.45 -16.30
N ARG A 34 0.93 5.01 -16.54
CA ARG A 34 1.32 3.60 -16.46
C ARG A 34 1.67 3.22 -15.04
N THR A 35 1.39 1.97 -14.67
CA THR A 35 1.78 1.48 -13.35
C THR A 35 3.28 1.24 -13.29
N THR A 36 3.96 1.77 -12.27
CA THR A 36 5.43 1.73 -12.10
C THR A 36 5.97 0.33 -11.79
N TYR A 37 5.09 -0.67 -11.59
CA TYR A 37 5.52 -2.06 -11.56
C TYR A 37 5.60 -2.58 -13.00
N PRO A 38 6.76 -3.04 -13.48
CA PRO A 38 6.72 -4.13 -14.43
C PRO A 38 5.97 -5.27 -13.73
N ILE A 39 4.88 -5.74 -14.34
CA ILE A 39 4.42 -7.10 -14.06
C ILE A 39 5.68 -7.96 -14.16
N ALA A 40 5.96 -8.77 -13.14
CA ALA A 40 7.07 -9.71 -13.16
C ALA A 40 6.81 -10.78 -14.25
N ASP A 41 6.97 -10.41 -15.51
CA ASP A 41 7.63 -11.20 -16.54
C ASP A 41 9.12 -11.14 -16.12
N ARG A 42 9.87 -12.21 -15.80
CA ARG A 42 9.78 -13.63 -16.12
C ARG A 42 10.68 -14.39 -15.12
N PRO A 43 10.36 -15.64 -14.71
CA PRO A 43 11.38 -16.65 -14.47
C PRO A 43 11.32 -17.63 -15.64
N GLY A 44 12.00 -17.27 -16.74
CA GLY A 44 11.99 -18.02 -18.00
C GLY A 44 12.90 -17.43 -19.07
N GLU A 45 14.00 -16.80 -18.66
CA GLU A 45 15.18 -16.54 -19.48
C GLU A 45 16.43 -16.99 -18.71
#